data_AF-A0A2N3EH95-F1
#
_entry.id   AF-A0A2N3EH95-F1
#
_cell.length_a   1.000
_cell.length_b   1.000
_cell.length_c   1.000
_cell.angle_alpha   90.00
_cell.angle_beta   90.00
_cell.angle_gamma   90.00
#
_symmetry.space_group_name_H-M   'P 1'
#
loop_
_entity.id
_entity.type
_entity.pdbx_description
1 polymer ?
#
loop_
_entity_poly.entity_id
_entity_poly.type
_entity_poly.pdbx_seq_one_letter_code
_entity_poly.pdbx_strand_id
1 'polypeptide(L)'
;RLVFDIRLEDSAPHGKVLLSLTPFRRIVKDYFMICESYYDAIKTAAPAQIEAIDMGRRGLHNEGSELLKERLAGKIDMDFDTARRLFTLICVLHIKG
;
A
#
# COMPACT_ATOMS: atom_id res chain seq x y z
N ARG A 1 0.59 11.62 -8.13
CA ARG A 1 1.89 10.97 -8.42
C ARG A 1 2.73 11.02 -7.15
N LEU A 2 3.50 9.98 -6.84
CA LEU A 2 4.43 9.96 -5.70
C LEU A 2 5.86 10.23 -6.22
N VAL A 3 6.65 10.98 -5.46
CA VAL A 3 8.04 11.29 -5.79
C VAL A 3 8.92 10.87 -4.61
N PHE A 4 9.87 9.98 -4.87
CA PHE A 4 10.93 9.65 -3.92
C PHE A 4 12.08 10.64 -4.15
N ASP A 5 12.34 11.51 -3.17
CA ASP A 5 13.52 12.39 -3.16
C ASP A 5 14.67 11.62 -2.49
N ILE A 6 15.66 11.19 -3.28
CA ILE A 6 16.77 10.36 -2.81
C ILE A 6 17.96 11.25 -2.48
N ARG A 7 18.48 11.07 -1.27
CA ARG A 7 19.63 11.82 -0.74
C ARG A 7 20.72 10.87 -0.30
N LEU A 8 21.96 11.33 -0.42
CA LEU A 8 23.11 10.68 0.17
C LEU A 8 23.12 10.89 1.70
N GLU A 9 24.02 10.21 2.40
CA GLU A 9 24.12 10.25 3.85
C GLU A 9 24.42 11.65 4.41
N ASP A 10 25.17 12.46 3.65
CA ASP A 10 25.44 13.88 3.94
C ASP A 10 24.26 14.82 3.57
N SER A 11 23.09 14.27 3.26
CA SER A 11 21.89 14.96 2.80
C SER A 11 21.98 15.62 1.42
N ALA A 12 23.08 15.40 0.68
CA ALA A 12 23.22 15.91 -0.68
C ALA A 12 22.18 15.27 -1.62
N PRO A 13 21.58 16.04 -2.55
CA PRO A 13 20.63 15.49 -3.52
C PRO A 13 21.30 14.48 -4.44
N HIS A 14 20.74 13.28 -4.54
CA HIS A 14 21.22 12.25 -5.47
C HIS A 14 20.34 12.17 -6.72
N GLY A 15 19.02 12.19 -6.52
CA GLY A 15 18.07 12.08 -7.63
C GLY A 15 16.63 11.92 -7.17
N LYS A 16 15.71 11.85 -8.14
CA LYS A 16 14.29 11.66 -7.88
C LYS A 16 13.74 10.48 -8.66
N VAL A 17 12.95 9.64 -8.01
CA VAL A 17 12.21 8.55 -8.66
C VAL A 17 10.72 8.89 -8.64
N LEU A 18 10.13 8.99 -9.82
CA LEU A 18 8.69 9.26 -9.97
C LEU A 18 7.92 7.94 -10.07
N LEU A 19 6.88 7.81 -9.26
CA LEU A 19 5.95 6.68 -9.29
C LEU A 19 4.54 7.17 -9.69
N SER A 20 4.04 6.62 -10.79
CA SER A 20 2.64 6.79 -11.17
C SER A 20 1.75 6.04 -10.19
N LEU A 21 0.73 6.72 -9.66
CA LEU A 21 -0.25 6.10 -8.76
C LEU A 21 -1.45 5.50 -9.51
N THR A 22 -1.56 5.71 -10.82
CA THR A 22 -2.66 5.18 -11.62
C THR A 22 -2.81 3.65 -11.52
N PRO A 23 -1.73 2.84 -11.56
CA PRO A 23 -1.84 1.38 -11.41
C PRO A 23 -2.41 0.94 -10.06
N PHE A 24 -2.28 1.77 -9.02
CA PHE A 24 -2.72 1.44 -7.66
C PHE A 24 -4.19 1.77 -7.40
N ARG A 25 -4.87 2.52 -8.29
CA ARG A 25 -6.23 3.03 -8.04
C ARG A 25 -7.23 1.95 -7.68
N ARG A 26 -7.24 0.85 -8.44
CA ARG A 26 -8.17 -0.26 -8.23
C ARG A 26 -7.91 -0.93 -6.87
N ILE A 27 -6.67 -1.36 -6.63
CA ILE A 27 -6.33 -2.07 -5.41
C ILE A 27 -6.51 -1.22 -4.15
N VAL A 28 -6.22 0.08 -4.23
CA VAL A 28 -6.46 1.02 -3.13
C VAL A 28 -7.96 1.13 -2.85
N LYS A 29 -8.80 1.26 -3.88
CA LYS A 29 -10.26 1.28 -3.73
C LYS A 29 -10.77 -0.02 -3.09
N ASP A 30 -10.36 -1.16 -3.63
CA ASP A 30 -10.80 -2.48 -3.15
C ASP A 30 -10.33 -2.70 -1.70
N TYR A 31 -9.11 -2.28 -1.36
CA TYR A 31 -8.57 -2.31 0.00
C TYR A 31 -9.40 -1.46 0.98
N PHE A 32 -9.86 -0.28 0.57
CA PHE A 32 -10.71 0.54 1.43
C PHE A 32 -12.09 -0.06 1.65
N MET A 33 -12.72 -0.58 0.59
CA MET A 33 -14.03 -1.22 0.70
C MET A 33 -14.00 -2.42 1.67
N ILE A 34 -12.92 -3.22 1.63
CA ILE A 34 -12.79 -4.36 2.55
C ILE A 34 -12.41 -3.93 3.97
N CYS A 35 -11.73 -2.79 4.15
CA CYS A 35 -11.48 -2.24 5.49
C CYS A 35 -12.78 -1.75 6.14
N GLU A 36 -13.66 -1.12 5.38
CA GLU A 36 -15.01 -0.75 5.83
C GLU A 36 -15.82 -2.00 6.19
N SER A 37 -15.84 -3.00 5.30
CA SER A 37 -16.50 -4.28 5.55
C SER A 37 -15.95 -4.99 6.80
N TYR A 38 -14.63 -4.95 7.01
CA TYR A 38 -13.99 -5.48 8.21
C TYR A 38 -14.43 -4.72 9.47
N TYR A 39 -14.46 -3.38 9.41
CA TYR A 39 -14.88 -2.55 10.52
C TYR A 39 -16.35 -2.77 10.92
N ASP A 40 -17.22 -3.06 9.95
CA ASP A 40 -18.60 -3.41 10.24
C ASP A 40 -18.74 -4.84 10.78
N ALA A 41 -17.98 -5.79 10.24
CA ALA A 41 -18.01 -7.18 10.68
C ALA A 41 -17.56 -7.35 12.14
N ILE A 42 -16.53 -6.61 12.60
CA ILE A 42 -16.07 -6.73 14.00
C ILE A 42 -17.11 -6.31 15.05
N LYS A 43 -18.19 -5.61 14.65
CA LYS A 43 -19.24 -5.17 15.56
C LYS A 43 -20.25 -6.29 15.87
N THR A 44 -20.54 -7.17 14.91
CA THR A 44 -21.69 -8.08 15.00
C THR A 44 -21.50 -9.46 14.35
N ALA A 45 -20.48 -9.66 13.51
CA ALA A 45 -20.31 -10.90 12.75
C ALA A 45 -19.67 -12.03 13.59
N ALA A 46 -19.87 -13.27 13.16
CA ALA A 46 -19.21 -14.42 13.78
C ALA A 46 -17.68 -14.40 13.54
N PRO A 47 -16.86 -14.96 14.45
CA PRO A 47 -15.40 -14.94 14.32
C PRO A 47 -14.89 -15.46 12.97
N ALA A 48 -15.44 -16.57 12.46
CA ALA A 48 -15.04 -17.13 11.16
C ALA A 48 -15.29 -16.16 9.98
N GLN A 49 -16.35 -15.35 10.05
CA GLN A 49 -16.65 -14.35 9.03
C GLN A 49 -15.69 -13.15 9.13
N ILE A 50 -15.34 -12.72 10.35
CA ILE A 50 -14.34 -11.67 10.58
C ILE A 50 -12.99 -12.10 10.02
N GLU A 51 -12.56 -13.34 10.31
CA GLU A 51 -11.30 -13.90 9.81
C GLU A 51 -11.28 -13.99 8.28
N ALA A 52 -12.38 -14.41 7.64
CA ALA A 52 -12.46 -14.47 6.19
C ALA A 52 -12.29 -13.08 5.54
N ILE A 53 -12.92 -12.05 6.11
CA ILE A 53 -12.78 -10.67 5.64
C ILE A 53 -11.35 -10.15 5.91
N ASP A 54 -10.79 -10.45 7.08
CA ASP A 54 -9.43 -10.05 7.46
C ASP A 54 -8.37 -10.65 6.53
N MET A 55 -8.54 -11.93 6.14
CA MET A 55 -7.71 -12.59 5.15
C MET A 55 -7.75 -11.86 3.80
N GLY A 56 -8.94 -11.49 3.31
CA GLY A 56 -9.09 -10.70 2.08
C GLY A 56 -8.43 -9.33 2.20
N ARG A 57 -8.59 -8.65 3.35
CA ARG A 57 -7.95 -7.37 3.63
C ARG A 57 -6.42 -7.48 3.56
N ARG A 58 -5.85 -8.50 4.19
CA ARG A 58 -4.41 -8.77 4.14
C ARG A 58 -3.93 -9.12 2.73
N GLY A 59 -4.73 -9.87 1.97
CA GLY A 59 -4.44 -10.22 0.58
C GLY A 59 -4.30 -8.98 -0.30
N LEU A 60 -5.28 -8.07 -0.25
CA LEU A 60 -5.25 -6.81 -1.01
C LEU A 60 -4.09 -5.90 -0.59
N HIS A 61 -3.74 -5.88 0.70
CA HIS A 61 -2.56 -5.14 1.17
C HIS A 61 -1.25 -5.73 0.62
N ASN A 62 -1.14 -7.06 0.59
CA ASN A 62 0.02 -7.77 0.06
C ASN A 62 0.18 -7.53 -1.44
N GLU A 63 -0.88 -7.71 -2.22
CA GLU A 63 -0.87 -7.48 -3.68
C GLU A 63 -0.48 -6.03 -4.00
N GLY A 64 -0.93 -5.05 -3.21
CA GLY A 64 -0.53 -3.65 -3.38
C GLY A 64 0.94 -3.40 -3.08
N SER A 65 1.49 -4.16 -2.13
CA SER A 65 2.90 -4.10 -1.73
C SER A 65 3.80 -4.78 -2.76
N GLU A 66 3.39 -5.91 -3.33
CA GLU A 66 4.08 -6.58 -4.43
C GLU A 66 4.10 -5.68 -5.68
N LEU A 67 2.95 -5.11 -6.05
CA LEU A 67 2.88 -4.15 -7.14
C LEU A 67 3.84 -2.97 -6.90
N LEU A 68 3.94 -2.44 -5.68
CA LEU A 68 4.87 -1.37 -5.36
C LEU A 68 6.33 -1.78 -5.66
N LYS A 69 6.74 -2.97 -5.23
CA LYS A 69 8.07 -3.51 -5.51
C LYS A 69 8.31 -3.64 -7.01
N GLU A 70 7.38 -4.24 -7.74
CA GLU A 70 7.48 -4.42 -9.19
C GLU A 70 7.63 -3.09 -9.93
N ARG A 71 6.87 -2.05 -9.52
CA ARG A 71 6.94 -0.73 -10.15
C ARG A 71 8.24 0.01 -9.86
N LEU A 72 8.97 -0.36 -8.82
CA LEU A 72 10.23 0.24 -8.40
C LEU A 72 11.46 -0.62 -8.72
N ALA A 73 11.26 -1.87 -9.15
CA ALA A 73 12.32 -2.78 -9.56
C ALA A 73 13.26 -2.12 -10.60
N GLY A 74 14.56 -2.30 -10.40
CA GLY A 74 15.61 -1.67 -11.22
C GLY A 74 15.85 -0.18 -10.92
N LYS A 75 15.11 0.43 -9.98
CA LYS A 75 15.32 1.83 -9.53
C LYS A 75 15.58 1.92 -8.02
N ILE A 76 14.76 1.23 -7.24
CA ILE A 76 14.86 1.14 -5.77
C ILE A 76 14.64 -0.32 -5.41
N ASP A 77 15.66 -0.94 -4.83
CA ASP A 77 15.49 -2.25 -4.21
C ASP A 77 14.92 -2.08 -2.80
N MET A 78 13.96 -2.95 -2.44
CA MET A 78 13.33 -2.91 -1.12
C MET A 78 12.77 -4.27 -0.74
N ASP A 79 12.81 -4.56 0.57
CA ASP A 79 12.17 -5.73 1.13
C ASP A 79 10.64 -5.57 1.16
N PHE A 80 9.94 -6.69 1.40
CA PHE A 80 8.48 -6.72 1.39
C PHE A 80 7.85 -5.97 2.56
N ASP A 81 8.48 -5.97 3.74
CA ASP A 81 7.94 -5.28 4.92
C ASP A 81 8.02 -3.76 4.75
N THR A 82 9.10 -3.27 4.15
CA THR A 82 9.26 -1.87 3.74
C THR A 82 8.20 -1.50 2.70
N ALA A 83 7.99 -2.34 1.68
CA ALA A 83 6.94 -2.12 0.68
C ALA A 83 5.54 -2.06 1.31
N ARG A 84 5.23 -2.95 2.27
CA ARG A 84 3.98 -2.92 3.04
C ARG A 84 3.78 -1.61 3.79
N ARG A 85 4.81 -1.13 4.48
CA ARG A 85 4.75 0.15 5.21
C ARG A 85 4.51 1.32 4.26
N LEU A 86 5.20 1.34 3.12
CA LEU A 86 5.01 2.36 2.09
C LEU A 86 3.62 2.28 1.44
N PHE A 87 3.09 1.09 1.17
CA PHE A 87 1.75 0.92 0.63
C PHE A 87 0.67 1.45 1.59
N THR A 88 0.82 1.24 2.90
CA THR A 88 -0.04 1.88 3.91
C THR A 88 -0.04 3.41 3.78
N LEU A 89 1.14 4.04 3.60
CA LEU A 89 1.23 5.49 3.40
C LEU A 89 0.58 5.92 2.09
N ILE A 90 0.75 5.17 1.00
CA ILE A 90 0.09 5.43 -0.28
C ILE A 90 -1.43 5.42 -0.12
N CYS A 91 -1.99 4.42 0.56
CA CYS A 91 -3.42 4.34 0.84
C CYS A 91 -3.90 5.59 1.60
N VAL A 92 -3.26 5.93 2.72
CA VAL A 92 -3.65 7.08 3.56
C VAL A 92 -3.57 8.41 2.81
N LEU A 93 -2.55 8.60 1.97
CA LEU A 93 -2.38 9.81 1.16
C LEU A 93 -3.39 9.90 0.02
N HIS A 94 -3.88 8.77 -0.51
CA HIS A 94 -4.91 8.75 -1.55
C HIS A 94 -6.30 9.17 -1.04
N ILE A 95 -6.58 9.01 0.26
CA ILE A 95 -7.85 9.43 0.88
C ILE A 95 -8.00 10.96 0.91
N LYS A 96 -6.89 11.69 0.99
CA LYS A 96 -6.88 13.16 1.16
C LYS A 96 -6.73 13.93 -0.16
N GLY A 97 -6.78 13.24 -1.30
CA GLY A 97 -6.56 13.81 -2.63
C GLY A 97 -7.79 13.78 -3.51
#